data_AF-A0A9I9EH68-F1
#
_entry.id   AF-A0A9I9EH68-F1
#
_cell.length_a   1.000
_cell.length_b   1.000
_cell.length_c   1.000
_cell.angle_alpha   90.00
_cell.angle_beta   90.00
_cell.angle_gamma   90.00
#
_symmetry.space_group_name_H-M   'P 1'
#
loop_
_entity.id
_entity.type
_entity.pdbx_description
1 polymer ?
#
loop_
_entity_poly.entity_id
_entity_poly.type
_entity_poly.pdbx_seq_one_letter_code
_entity_poly.pdbx_strand_id
1 'polypeptide(L)' 'MVYLGMEDDTKILYLFINSPCGEVIAGVGIYDTMQFVQPHVQTVCMGLAASMGSFILVGGEITKRLAFPHARRQ' A
#
# COMPACT_ATOMS: atom_id res chain seq x y z
N MET A 1 4.98 3.15 8.74
CA MET A 1 4.13 1.98 9.08
C MET A 1 4.47 1.45 10.46
N VAL A 2 5.73 1.02 10.70
CA VAL A 2 6.17 0.52 12.03
C VAL A 2 5.84 1.49 13.17
N TYR A 3 6.22 2.77 13.03
CA TYR A 3 5.92 3.79 14.05
C TYR A 3 4.41 3.87 14.38
N LEU A 4 3.56 3.93 13.36
CA LEU A 4 2.10 4.01 13.54
C LEU A 4 1.53 2.73 14.18
N GLY A 5 2.08 1.56 13.84
CA GLY A 5 1.71 0.29 14.47
C GLY A 5 2.23 0.12 15.89
N MET A 6 3.26 0.87 16.29
CA MET A 6 3.73 0.94 17.68
C MET A 6 2.87 1.90 18.53
N GLU A 7 2.33 2.96 17.92
CA GLU A 7 1.42 3.88 18.61
C GLU A 7 0.05 3.24 18.88
N ASP A 8 -0.52 2.55 17.89
CA ASP A 8 -1.82 1.89 17.98
C ASP A 8 -1.92 0.76 16.96
N ASP A 9 -1.92 -0.48 17.45
CA ASP A 9 -1.96 -1.67 16.63
C ASP A 9 -3.38 -2.02 16.12
N THR A 10 -4.41 -1.35 16.62
CA THR A 10 -5.81 -1.59 16.24
C THR A 10 -6.30 -0.68 15.12
N LYS A 11 -5.61 0.44 14.88
CA LYS A 11 -6.00 1.42 13.87
C LYS A 11 -5.72 0.93 12.45
N ILE A 12 -6.64 1.21 11.53
CA ILE A 12 -6.44 0.96 10.11
C ILE A 12 -5.44 1.98 9.56
N LEU A 13 -4.40 1.49 8.87
CA LEU A 13 -3.42 2.34 8.19
C LEU A 13 -3.87 2.60 6.75
N TYR A 14 -3.92 3.86 6.35
CA TYR A 14 -4.25 4.25 4.97
C TYR A 14 -2.99 4.55 4.18
N LEU A 15 -2.74 3.78 3.13
CA LEU A 15 -1.65 3.97 2.19
C LEU A 15 -2.17 4.50 0.86
N PHE A 16 -1.96 5.78 0.61
CA PHE A 16 -2.27 6.41 -0.67
C PHE A 16 -1.10 6.24 -1.65
N ILE A 17 -1.40 5.75 -2.85
CA ILE A 17 -0.40 5.35 -3.85
C ILE A 17 -0.64 6.15 -5.13
N ASN A 18 0.35 6.97 -5.50
CA ASN A 18 0.46 7.61 -6.81
C ASN A 18 1.93 7.49 -7.27
N SER A 19 2.25 6.39 -7.96
CA SER A 19 3.62 6.06 -8.36
C SER A 19 3.67 5.44 -9.76
N PRO A 20 4.56 5.95 -10.65
CA PRO A 20 4.81 5.36 -11.96
C PRO A 20 5.70 4.10 -11.92
N CYS A 21 6.19 3.68 -10.74
CA CYS A 21 7.11 2.58 -10.42
C CYS A 21 8.40 3.08 -9.72
N GLY A 22 9.27 2.15 -9.35
CA GLY A 22 10.57 2.35 -8.72
C GLY A 22 11.36 1.03 -8.72
N GLU A 23 12.30 0.91 -7.79
CA GLU A 23 13.13 -0.29 -7.64
C GLU A 23 12.34 -1.48 -7.05
N VAL A 24 12.62 -2.69 -7.54
CA VAL A 24 11.98 -3.93 -7.06
C VAL A 24 12.30 -4.20 -5.59
N ILE A 25 13.57 -4.07 -5.18
CA ILE A 25 14.00 -4.40 -3.80
C ILE A 25 13.32 -3.44 -2.80
N ALA A 26 13.31 -2.14 -3.10
CA ALA A 26 12.59 -1.16 -2.28
C ALA A 26 11.09 -1.47 -2.21
N GLY A 27 10.47 -1.86 -3.32
CA GLY A 27 9.04 -2.21 -3.36
C GLY A 27 8.71 -3.46 -2.54
N VAL A 28 9.56 -4.49 -2.58
CA VAL A 28 9.44 -5.68 -1.73
C VAL A 28 9.62 -5.33 -0.26
N GLY A 29 10.59 -4.47 0.08
CA GLY A 29 10.78 -4.01 1.46
C GLY A 29 9.54 -3.29 2.02
N ILE A 30 8.87 -2.47 1.20
CA ILE A 30 7.59 -1.84 1.59
C ILE A 30 6.51 -2.92 1.79
N TYR A 31 6.38 -3.86 0.85
CA TYR A 31 5.41 -4.95 0.93
C TYR A 31 5.60 -5.80 2.18
N ASP A 32 6.81 -6.23 2.49
CA ASP A 32 7.11 -7.03 3.67
C ASP A 32 6.82 -6.25 4.95
N THR A 33 7.12 -4.95 4.96
CA THR A 33 6.76 -4.07 6.08
C THR A 33 5.24 -3.99 6.26
N MET A 34 4.46 -3.98 5.17
CA MET A 34 2.99 -4.00 5.24
C MET A 34 2.46 -5.31 5.83
N GLN A 35 3.10 -6.45 5.54
CA GLN A 35 2.69 -7.75 6.09
C GLN A 35 3.18 -7.97 7.53
N PHE A 36 4.29 -7.30 7.91
CA PHE A 36 4.88 -7.43 9.23
C PHE A 36 4.11 -6.67 10.30
N VAL A 37 3.58 -5.49 9.98
CA VAL A 37 2.84 -4.68 10.96
C VAL A 37 1.49 -5.32 11.31
N GLN A 38 1.11 -5.30 12.59
CA GLN A 38 -0.19 -5.80 13.08
C GLN A 38 -1.41 -5.06 12.48
N PRO A 39 -1.44 -3.72 12.41
CA PRO A 39 -2.62 -3.02 11.89
C PRO A 39 -2.87 -3.28 10.40
N HIS A 40 -4.14 -3.43 10.04
CA HIS A 40 -4.55 -3.62 8.65
C HIS A 40 -4.18 -2.43 7.77
N VAL A 41 -3.46 -2.70 6.67
CA VAL A 41 -3.09 -1.68 5.68
C VAL A 41 -4.12 -1.61 4.56
N GLN A 42 -4.90 -0.52 4.53
CA GLN A 42 -5.82 -0.17 3.47
C GLN A 42 -5.10 0.63 2.39
N THR A 43 -5.13 0.17 1.15
CA THR A 43 -4.45 0.82 0.03
C THR A 43 -5.44 1.60 -0.84
N VAL A 44 -5.04 2.79 -1.29
CA VAL A 44 -5.85 3.68 -2.12
C VAL A 44 -5.04 4.19 -3.30
N CYS A 45 -5.39 3.77 -4.50
CA CYS A 45 -4.76 4.26 -5.73
C CYS A 45 -5.30 5.65 -6.13
N MET A 46 -4.39 6.60 -6.28
CA MET A 46 -4.65 7.95 -6.76
C MET A 46 -3.84 8.19 -8.04
N GLY A 47 -4.49 8.52 -9.15
CA GLY A 47 -3.80 8.84 -10.40
C GLY A 47 -3.21 7.61 -11.10
N LEU A 48 -2.02 7.16 -10.67
CA LEU A 48 -1.31 6.05 -11.30
C LEU A 48 -0.68 5.12 -10.24
N ALA A 49 -0.88 3.82 -10.38
CA ALA A 49 -0.09 2.81 -9.70
C ALA A 49 0.43 1.82 -10.74
N ALA A 50 1.70 1.96 -11.15
CA ALA A 50 2.29 1.13 -12.19
C ALA A 50 3.38 0.20 -11.64
N SER A 51 3.44 -1.04 -12.14
CA SER A 51 4.45 -2.06 -11.82
C SER A 51 4.62 -2.28 -10.30
N MET A 52 5.73 -1.91 -9.66
CA MET A 52 5.85 -2.07 -8.20
C MET A 52 4.80 -1.28 -7.41
N GLY A 53 4.30 -0.17 -7.97
CA GLY A 53 3.17 0.56 -7.40
C GLY A 53 1.87 -0.25 -7.43
N SER A 54 1.60 -0.99 -8.51
CA SER A 54 0.42 -1.88 -8.59
C SER A 54 0.58 -3.12 -7.71
N PHE A 55 1.80 -3.65 -7.58
CA PHE A 55 2.13 -4.72 -6.63
C PHE A 55 1.81 -4.32 -5.18
N ILE A 56 2.31 -3.17 -4.74
CA ILE A 56 2.06 -2.65 -3.39
C ILE A 56 0.56 -2.37 -3.18
N LEU A 57 -0.13 -1.81 -4.18
CA LEU A 57 -1.57 -1.58 -4.14
C LEU A 57 -2.36 -2.87 -3.86
N VAL A 58 -1.99 -3.96 -4.53
CA VAL A 58 -2.65 -5.27 -4.37
C VAL A 58 -2.27 -5.93 -3.03
N GLY A 59 -1.12 -5.60 -2.46
CA GLY A 59 -0.62 -6.11 -1.17
C GLY A 59 -1.31 -5.57 0.08
N GLY A 60 -2.24 -4.61 -0.07
CA GLY A 60 -3.11 -4.19 1.03
C GLY A 60 -4.09 -5.28 1.47
N GLU A 61 -4.72 -5.05 2.62
CA GLU A 61 -5.71 -5.95 3.23
C GLU A 61 -6.81 -6.34 2.23
N ILE A 62 -7.15 -7.63 2.16
CA ILE A 62 -8.18 -8.13 1.25
C ILE A 62 -9.50 -7.42 1.60
N THR A 63 -10.27 -7.03 0.58
CA THR A 63 -11.48 -6.18 0.67
C THR A 63 -11.26 -4.69 0.96
N LYS A 64 -10.07 -4.25 1.39
CA LYS A 64 -9.76 -2.84 1.70
C LYS A 64 -8.80 -2.21 0.70
N ARG A 65 -8.93 -2.54 -0.58
CA ARG A 65 -8.10 -1.99 -1.66
C ARG A 65 -8.98 -1.15 -2.59
N LEU A 66 -8.71 0.14 -2.65
CA LEU A 66 -9.55 1.11 -3.34
C LEU A 66 -8.76 1.82 -4.44
N ALA A 67 -9.48 2.34 -5.42
CA ALA A 67 -8.92 3.20 -6.45
C ALA A 67 -9.93 4.29 -6.78
N PHE A 68 -9.46 5.52 -7.00
CA PHE A 68 -10.32 6.57 -7.50
C PHE A 68 -10.80 6.25 -8.93
N PRO A 69 -11.96 6.78 -9.38
CA PRO A 69 -12.58 6.39 -10.66
C PRO A 69 -11.71 6.54 -11.91
N HIS A 70 -10.77 7.49 -11.89
CA HIS A 70 -9.86 7.75 -13.01
C HIS A 70 -8.43 7.27 -12.76
N ALA A 71 -8.19 6.59 -11.65
CA ALA A 71 -6.88 6.05 -11.34
C ALA A 71 -6.58 4.86 -12.27
N ARG A 72 -5.37 4.82 -12.82
CA ARG A 72 -4.92 3.71 -13.66
C ARG A 72 -3.99 2.81 -12.86
N ARG A 73 -4.23 1.51 -12.96
CA ARG A 73 -3.32 0.47 -12.48
C ARG A 73 -2.68 -0.20 -13.69
N GLN A 74 -1.36 -0.20 -13.77
CA GLN A 74 -0.58 -0.72 -14.89
C GLN A 74 0.50 -1.69 -14.42
#